data_AF-A0A257H182-F1
#
_entry.id   AF-A0A257H182-F1
#
_cell.length_a   1.000
_cell.length_b   1.000
_cell.length_c   1.000
_cell.angle_alpha   90.00
_cell.angle_beta   90.00
_cell.angle_gamma   90.00
#
_symmetry.space_group_name_H-M   'P 1'
#
loop_
_entity.id
_entity.type
_entity.pdbx_description
1 polymer ?
#
loop_
_entity_poly.entity_id
_entity_poly.type
_entity_poly.pdbx_seq_one_letter_code
_entity_poly.pdbx_strand_id
1 'polypeptide(L)'
;MKPRILPTARLSFALATAIAALLSVPTALAANLYWDSNGTGTAGSGAHTGTWGTSIFWSTDSTGLNVGSPVLTASTTSADDLFFAAGTNGTTGTVTISGTQSGRSITFEEGAVTFSGGTINLGSSTGVSGMFFANVSGYNANSPIILNSAATVIAIANRGNQTVTFGATGTITGSATSGIQTLAIGNSTGSLNLNGIISDGVAGGKVGVSVFGAAGIANGANFYTLGAANTYTGPTNIVYGGLVISNASTFANTSAISASSLSRKVVNRPTKLIGRLRHSAKAWLIHCQPWRGATSKSLKPMR
;
A
#
# COMPACT_ATOMS: atom_id res chain seq x y z
N MET A 1 56.17 -30.39 40.46
CA MET A 1 55.25 -29.25 40.33
C MET A 1 53.86 -29.71 40.78
N LYS A 2 53.24 -29.01 41.75
CA LYS A 2 51.96 -29.42 42.38
C LYS A 2 50.79 -28.82 41.58
N PRO A 3 49.83 -29.60 41.06
CA PRO A 3 48.72 -29.07 40.29
C PRO A 3 47.77 -28.28 41.20
N ARG A 4 47.54 -27.00 40.89
CA ARG A 4 46.50 -26.20 41.53
C ARG A 4 45.15 -26.56 40.92
N ILE A 5 44.33 -27.28 41.68
CA ILE A 5 42.95 -27.59 41.34
C ILE A 5 42.14 -26.32 41.62
N LEU A 6 41.71 -25.62 40.58
CA LEU A 6 40.81 -24.46 40.72
C LEU A 6 39.42 -24.96 41.12
N PRO A 7 38.77 -24.36 42.13
CA PRO A 7 37.48 -24.83 42.64
C PRO A 7 36.37 -24.63 41.59
N THR A 8 35.81 -25.74 41.11
CA THR A 8 34.76 -25.83 40.09
C THR A 8 33.47 -25.08 40.45
N ALA A 9 33.25 -24.82 41.74
CA ALA A 9 32.05 -24.16 42.26
C ALA A 9 31.90 -22.67 41.90
N ARG A 10 32.97 -22.00 41.44
CA ARG A 10 32.88 -20.57 41.06
C ARG A 10 32.37 -20.35 39.63
N LEU A 11 32.40 -21.38 38.77
CA LEU A 11 31.99 -21.24 37.38
C LEU A 11 30.47 -21.44 37.20
N SER A 12 29.83 -22.27 38.03
CA SER A 12 28.42 -22.61 37.91
C SER A 12 27.47 -21.45 38.25
N PHE A 13 27.85 -20.57 39.19
CA PHE A 13 27.00 -19.46 39.61
C PHE A 13 26.87 -18.37 38.53
N ALA A 14 27.96 -18.03 37.84
CA ALA A 14 27.96 -17.04 36.76
C ALA A 14 27.19 -17.52 35.51
N LEU A 15 27.21 -18.83 35.24
CA LEU A 15 26.45 -19.40 34.13
C LEU A 15 24.94 -19.41 34.42
N ALA A 16 24.54 -19.76 35.65
CA ALA A 16 23.13 -19.77 36.04
C ALA A 16 22.49 -18.37 36.01
N THR A 17 23.22 -17.33 36.45
CA THR A 17 22.74 -15.94 36.37
C THR A 17 22.66 -15.43 34.94
N ALA A 18 23.60 -15.81 34.06
CA ALA A 18 23.53 -15.47 32.64
C ALA A 18 22.31 -16.12 31.95
N ILE A 19 22.01 -17.38 32.26
CA ILE A 19 20.83 -18.08 31.73
C ILE A 19 19.54 -17.45 32.26
N ALA A 20 19.45 -17.16 33.56
CA ALA A 20 18.27 -16.52 34.14
C ALA A 20 18.01 -15.13 33.54
N ALA A 21 19.07 -14.35 33.29
CA ALA A 21 18.96 -13.05 32.63
C ALA A 21 18.47 -13.18 31.17
N LEU A 22 18.94 -14.19 30.43
CA LEU A 22 18.46 -14.46 29.07
C LEU A 22 16.97 -14.90 29.04
N LEU A 23 16.51 -15.65 30.04
CA LEU A 23 15.12 -16.09 30.14
C LEU A 23 14.17 -14.97 30.61
N SER A 24 14.70 -13.91 31.21
CA SER A 24 13.92 -12.75 31.66
C SER A 24 13.66 -11.71 30.56
N VAL A 25 14.14 -11.91 29.33
CA VAL A 25 13.86 -10.97 28.24
C VAL A 25 12.38 -11.06 27.89
N PRO A 26 11.58 -10.00 28.12
CA PRO A 26 10.18 -10.02 27.76
C PRO A 26 10.07 -10.23 26.25
N THR A 27 9.32 -11.24 25.84
CA THR A 27 8.94 -11.39 24.44
C THR A 27 8.08 -10.19 24.07
N ALA A 28 8.55 -9.35 23.15
CA ALA A 28 7.73 -8.28 22.59
C ALA A 28 6.57 -8.94 21.84
N LEU A 29 5.40 -9.00 22.50
CA LEU A 29 4.19 -9.47 21.88
C LEU A 29 3.66 -8.36 20.98
N ALA A 30 3.26 -8.74 19.76
CA ALA A 30 2.51 -7.86 18.88
C ALA A 30 1.27 -7.34 19.61
N ALA A 31 1.18 -6.03 19.80
CA ALA A 31 0.00 -5.40 20.39
C ALA A 31 -0.91 -4.83 19.30
N ASN A 32 -2.22 -4.82 19.57
CA ASN A 32 -3.15 -3.96 18.85
C ASN A 32 -3.15 -2.60 19.54
N LEU A 33 -2.82 -1.55 18.80
CA LEU A 33 -2.76 -0.19 19.32
C LEU A 33 -3.71 0.72 18.56
N TYR A 34 -4.52 1.47 19.29
CA TYR A 34 -5.57 2.32 18.78
C TYR A 34 -5.17 3.78 18.97
N TRP A 35 -5.22 4.57 17.90
CA TRP A 35 -4.90 6.00 17.96
C TRP A 35 -6.04 6.73 18.65
N ASP A 36 -5.75 7.34 19.78
CA ASP A 36 -6.70 8.09 20.57
C ASP A 36 -6.13 9.43 21.01
N SER A 37 -6.72 10.49 20.45
CA SER A 37 -6.32 11.87 20.71
C SER A 37 -7.24 12.62 21.67
N ASN A 38 -8.34 12.00 22.14
CA ASN A 38 -9.35 12.68 22.94
C ASN A 38 -9.10 12.60 24.47
N GLY A 39 -8.14 11.76 24.89
CA GLY A 39 -7.69 11.64 26.27
C GLY A 39 -8.39 10.53 27.07
N THR A 40 -8.38 10.64 28.40
CA THR A 40 -8.96 9.62 29.29
C THR A 40 -10.41 9.94 29.65
N GLY A 41 -11.28 8.93 29.63
CA GLY A 41 -12.67 8.99 30.08
C GLY A 41 -13.69 9.35 29.00
N THR A 42 -13.26 9.52 27.74
CA THR A 42 -14.16 9.86 26.62
C THR A 42 -14.12 8.76 25.58
N ALA A 43 -15.23 8.07 25.33
CA ALA A 43 -15.24 7.01 24.32
C ALA A 43 -14.90 7.57 22.93
N GLY A 44 -14.15 6.77 22.17
CA GLY A 44 -13.77 7.04 20.80
C GLY A 44 -12.38 7.67 20.64
N SER A 45 -11.97 8.07 19.42
CA SER A 45 -10.63 8.63 19.15
C SER A 45 -10.61 10.15 18.92
N GLY A 46 -11.77 10.77 18.67
CA GLY A 46 -11.85 12.17 18.27
C GLY A 46 -11.25 12.45 16.88
N ALA A 47 -10.71 13.66 16.68
CA ALA A 47 -10.08 14.05 15.43
C ALA A 47 -8.64 13.56 15.33
N HIS A 48 -8.25 12.94 14.21
CA HIS A 48 -6.90 12.41 13.99
C HIS A 48 -5.82 13.50 14.01
N THR A 49 -5.37 13.90 15.19
CA THR A 49 -4.40 14.98 15.42
C THR A 49 -3.22 14.48 16.25
N GLY A 50 -2.15 15.27 16.30
CA GLY A 50 -0.96 14.96 17.08
C GLY A 50 0.22 14.44 16.25
N THR A 51 1.21 13.87 16.94
CA THR A 51 2.45 13.41 16.33
C THR A 51 2.75 11.97 16.72
N TRP A 52 2.74 11.04 15.76
CA TRP A 52 3.17 9.66 15.98
C TRP A 52 4.69 9.66 16.25
N GLY A 53 5.05 9.15 17.43
CA GLY A 53 6.42 9.09 17.93
C GLY A 53 6.67 10.02 19.12
N THR A 54 5.77 10.97 19.40
CA THR A 54 5.90 11.89 20.55
C THR A 54 4.60 12.10 21.33
N SER A 55 3.44 12.11 20.67
CA SER A 55 2.13 12.12 21.35
C SER A 55 1.83 10.75 21.95
N ILE A 56 1.46 10.72 23.23
CA ILE A 56 1.11 9.49 23.97
C ILE A 56 -0.36 9.14 23.68
N PHE A 57 -0.63 8.76 22.42
CA PHE A 57 -1.99 8.53 21.89
C PHE A 57 -2.25 7.08 21.47
N TRP A 58 -1.23 6.22 21.44
CA TRP A 58 -1.47 4.80 21.17
C TRP A 58 -1.97 4.11 22.42
N SER A 59 -3.21 3.64 22.40
CA SER A 59 -3.87 2.94 23.50
C SER A 59 -4.06 1.47 23.21
N THR A 60 -4.05 0.63 24.24
CA THR A 60 -4.52 -0.76 24.17
C THR A 60 -6.04 -0.88 24.30
N ASP A 61 -6.75 0.22 24.60
CA ASP A 61 -8.21 0.24 24.71
C ASP A 61 -8.85 0.55 23.36
N SER A 62 -9.44 -0.47 22.74
CA SER A 62 -10.13 -0.35 21.44
C SER A 62 -11.38 0.53 21.49
N THR A 63 -11.90 0.87 22.67
CA THR A 63 -13.09 1.73 22.82
C THR A 63 -12.74 3.22 22.90
N GLY A 64 -11.46 3.54 23.12
CA GLY A 64 -10.98 4.91 23.38
C GLY A 64 -11.37 5.48 24.74
N LEU A 65 -12.08 4.73 25.60
CA LEU A 65 -12.41 5.23 26.94
C LEU A 65 -11.16 5.49 27.78
N ASN A 66 -10.10 4.71 27.56
CA ASN A 66 -8.84 4.78 28.28
C ASN A 66 -9.00 4.70 29.81
N VAL A 67 -9.98 3.91 30.28
CA VAL A 67 -10.24 3.66 31.69
C VAL A 67 -9.72 2.29 32.12
N GLY A 68 -9.33 2.13 33.38
CA GLY A 68 -8.89 0.83 33.90
C GLY A 68 -7.43 0.48 33.60
N SER A 69 -6.54 1.48 33.54
CA SER A 69 -5.11 1.34 33.26
C SER A 69 -4.79 0.81 31.85
N PRO A 70 -5.26 1.49 30.78
CA PRO A 70 -4.74 1.23 29.44
C PRO A 70 -3.25 1.55 29.40
N VAL A 71 -2.50 0.83 28.56
CA VAL A 71 -1.15 1.26 28.22
C VAL A 71 -1.27 2.34 27.16
N LEU A 72 -0.87 3.57 27.52
CA LEU A 72 -0.69 4.65 26.56
C LEU A 72 0.79 4.78 26.21
N THR A 73 1.11 4.81 24.91
CA THR A 73 2.49 4.95 24.43
C THR A 73 2.58 5.95 23.28
N ALA A 74 3.77 6.53 23.11
CA ALA A 74 4.09 7.36 21.95
C ALA A 74 4.79 6.56 20.83
N SER A 75 5.39 5.42 21.18
CA SER A 75 6.18 4.59 20.28
C SER A 75 5.48 3.28 19.96
N THR A 76 5.76 2.79 18.76
CA THR A 76 5.28 1.52 18.21
C THR A 76 6.46 0.76 17.62
N THR A 77 6.28 -0.53 17.39
CA THR A 77 7.28 -1.43 16.82
C THR A 77 6.76 -2.08 15.56
N SER A 78 7.65 -2.72 14.79
CA SER A 78 7.27 -3.51 13.61
C SER A 78 6.44 -4.76 13.93
N ALA A 79 6.21 -5.08 15.21
CA ALA A 79 5.33 -6.17 15.61
C ALA A 79 3.86 -5.73 15.76
N ASP A 80 3.62 -4.43 15.97
CA ASP A 80 2.30 -3.92 16.38
C ASP A 80 1.34 -3.72 15.21
N ASP A 81 0.07 -4.06 15.42
CA ASP A 81 -1.02 -3.71 14.51
C ASP A 81 -1.65 -2.40 14.97
N LEU A 82 -1.66 -1.41 14.08
CA LEU A 82 -2.04 -0.05 14.41
C LEU A 82 -3.40 0.27 13.81
N PHE A 83 -4.26 0.91 14.59
CA PHE A 83 -5.62 1.25 14.21
C PHE A 83 -5.80 2.76 14.36
N PHE A 84 -6.06 3.47 13.27
CA PHE A 84 -6.46 4.88 13.30
C PHE A 84 -7.98 4.98 13.51
N ALA A 85 -8.40 4.52 14.67
CA ALA A 85 -9.69 4.72 15.29
C ALA A 85 -9.61 4.02 16.66
N ALA A 86 -10.19 4.63 17.67
CA ALA A 86 -10.62 3.97 18.89
C ALA A 86 -12.13 4.24 18.97
N GLY A 87 -12.94 3.26 19.33
CA GLY A 87 -14.40 3.37 19.33
C GLY A 87 -14.99 3.71 17.95
N THR A 88 -16.05 4.53 17.93
CA THR A 88 -16.87 4.78 16.70
C THR A 88 -17.09 6.26 16.37
N ASN A 89 -16.15 7.15 16.72
CA ASN A 89 -16.27 8.59 16.47
C ASN A 89 -15.01 9.23 15.86
N GLY A 90 -14.18 8.45 15.18
CA GLY A 90 -13.00 8.94 14.49
C GLY A 90 -13.37 9.97 13.43
N THR A 91 -12.81 11.18 13.53
CA THR A 91 -13.04 12.26 12.55
C THR A 91 -11.74 12.65 11.84
N THR A 92 -11.90 13.30 10.69
CA THR A 92 -10.79 13.67 9.81
C THR A 92 -9.73 14.52 10.51
N GLY A 93 -8.45 14.27 10.20
CA GLY A 93 -7.35 15.08 10.71
C GLY A 93 -6.01 14.80 10.06
N THR A 94 -4.97 15.47 10.57
CA THR A 94 -3.57 15.28 10.17
C THR A 94 -2.76 14.73 11.33
N VAL A 95 -2.08 13.61 11.08
CA VAL A 95 -1.12 13.02 12.01
C VAL A 95 0.28 13.25 11.47
N THR A 96 1.12 13.91 12.27
CA THR A 96 2.53 14.14 11.91
C THR A 96 3.35 12.93 12.30
N ILE A 97 4.20 12.43 11.42
CA ILE A 97 5.13 11.33 11.73
C ILE A 97 6.45 11.95 12.19
N SER A 98 6.89 11.63 13.41
CA SER A 98 8.21 12.05 13.90
C SER A 98 9.27 11.02 13.52
N GLY A 99 10.30 11.43 12.79
CA GLY A 99 11.40 10.53 12.41
C GLY A 99 10.93 9.33 11.57
N THR A 100 11.37 8.12 11.93
CA THR A 100 10.87 6.86 11.35
C THR A 100 10.04 6.13 12.39
N GLN A 101 8.77 5.87 12.08
CA GLN A 101 7.88 5.09 12.94
C GLN A 101 7.58 3.74 12.32
N SER A 102 7.48 2.68 13.13
CA SER A 102 7.31 1.31 12.64
C SER A 102 5.98 0.70 13.05
N GLY A 103 5.41 -0.12 12.18
CA GLY A 103 4.20 -0.92 12.45
C GLY A 103 4.18 -2.17 11.58
N ARG A 104 3.57 -3.25 12.06
CA ARG A 104 3.29 -4.43 11.23
C ARG A 104 2.22 -4.10 10.20
N SER A 105 1.13 -3.53 10.67
CA SER A 105 0.01 -3.09 9.84
C SER A 105 -0.58 -1.78 10.32
N ILE A 106 -1.26 -1.07 9.42
CA ILE A 106 -2.06 0.11 9.74
C ILE A 106 -3.46 -0.10 9.18
N THR A 107 -4.47 0.00 10.03
CA THR A 107 -5.88 -0.06 9.65
C THR A 107 -6.52 1.29 9.91
N PHE A 108 -7.24 1.81 8.93
CA PHE A 108 -8.05 3.02 9.04
C PHE A 108 -9.51 2.59 9.06
N GLU A 109 -10.18 2.79 10.19
CA GLU A 109 -11.58 2.35 10.35
C GLU A 109 -12.54 3.53 10.18
N GLU A 110 -12.13 4.74 10.59
CA GLU A 110 -12.98 5.92 10.61
C GLU A 110 -12.20 7.20 10.34
N GLY A 111 -12.87 8.21 9.78
CA GLY A 111 -12.29 9.51 9.48
C GLY A 111 -11.19 9.47 8.38
N ALA A 112 -11.00 10.60 7.69
CA ALA A 112 -9.88 10.70 6.77
C ALA A 112 -8.60 11.03 7.54
N VAL A 113 -7.55 10.22 7.40
CA VAL A 113 -6.23 10.54 7.96
C VAL A 113 -5.33 11.10 6.87
N THR A 114 -4.69 12.23 7.16
CA THR A 114 -3.55 12.72 6.37
C THR A 114 -2.26 12.50 7.16
N PHE A 115 -1.31 11.78 6.59
CA PHE A 115 0.04 11.71 7.15
C PHE A 115 0.92 12.81 6.58
N SER A 116 1.77 13.39 7.43
CA SER A 116 2.79 14.36 7.04
C SER A 116 4.08 14.16 7.82
N GLY A 117 5.19 14.72 7.32
CA GLY A 117 6.48 14.70 8.01
C GLY A 117 7.32 13.45 7.70
N GLY A 118 7.65 12.69 8.73
CA GLY A 118 8.59 11.57 8.72
C GLY A 118 8.18 10.35 7.88
N THR A 119 8.85 9.24 8.13
CA THR A 119 8.74 7.98 7.36
C THR A 119 7.99 6.92 8.14
N ILE A 120 7.15 6.15 7.44
CA ILE A 120 6.46 4.98 7.99
C ILE A 120 7.19 3.73 7.51
N ASN A 121 7.59 2.89 8.44
CA ASN A 121 8.26 1.63 8.21
C ASN A 121 7.27 0.48 8.43
N LEU A 122 6.75 -0.11 7.35
CA LEU A 122 5.72 -1.13 7.38
C LEU A 122 6.28 -2.51 7.12
N GLY A 123 5.94 -3.47 7.98
CA GLY A 123 6.29 -4.86 7.76
C GLY A 123 6.77 -5.56 9.01
N SER A 124 6.52 -6.86 9.06
CA SER A 124 7.15 -7.77 10.03
C SER A 124 7.58 -9.05 9.33
N SER A 125 8.46 -9.84 9.94
CA SER A 125 8.87 -11.15 9.40
C SER A 125 7.76 -12.21 9.47
N THR A 126 6.62 -11.92 10.11
CA THR A 126 5.54 -12.89 10.36
C THR A 126 4.17 -12.33 9.99
N GLY A 127 3.39 -13.06 9.19
CA GLY A 127 2.01 -12.71 8.87
C GLY A 127 1.84 -11.66 7.76
N VAL A 128 0.59 -11.24 7.55
CA VAL A 128 0.24 -10.24 6.53
C VAL A 128 0.52 -8.85 7.09
N SER A 129 1.39 -8.09 6.41
CA SER A 129 1.66 -6.69 6.71
C SER A 129 0.98 -5.79 5.67
N GLY A 130 0.61 -4.56 6.04
CA GLY A 130 -0.12 -3.73 5.10
C GLY A 130 -0.75 -2.46 5.65
N MET A 131 -1.36 -1.72 4.73
CA MET A 131 -2.30 -0.63 5.01
C MET A 131 -3.70 -1.06 4.55
N PHE A 132 -4.65 -1.00 5.46
CA PHE A 132 -6.02 -1.44 5.24
C PHE A 132 -6.98 -0.26 5.46
N PHE A 133 -7.79 0.06 4.46
CA PHE A 133 -8.75 1.17 4.53
C PHE A 133 -10.16 0.58 4.60
N ALA A 134 -10.78 0.61 5.77
CA ALA A 134 -12.16 0.17 5.98
C ALA A 134 -13.09 1.39 5.95
N ASN A 135 -13.98 1.47 4.96
CA ASN A 135 -15.07 2.44 4.90
C ASN A 135 -14.69 3.95 5.00
N VAL A 136 -13.42 4.31 4.82
CA VAL A 136 -12.94 5.70 4.90
C VAL A 136 -12.70 6.33 3.53
N SER A 137 -13.11 7.59 3.34
CA SER A 137 -12.77 8.42 2.17
C SER A 137 -11.73 9.47 2.46
N GLY A 138 -10.99 9.87 1.43
CA GLY A 138 -10.16 11.08 1.47
C GLY A 138 -8.84 10.87 2.20
N TYR A 139 -8.40 9.62 2.35
CA TYR A 139 -7.09 9.34 2.90
C TYR A 139 -5.99 9.90 1.99
N ASN A 140 -5.03 10.58 2.60
CA ASN A 140 -3.87 11.14 1.92
C ASN A 140 -2.57 10.77 2.63
N ALA A 141 -1.81 9.82 2.09
CA ALA A 141 -0.46 9.54 2.54
C ALA A 141 0.54 10.46 1.83
N ASN A 142 1.08 11.46 2.54
CA ASN A 142 2.19 12.28 2.03
C ASN A 142 3.56 11.89 2.61
N SER A 143 3.58 11.04 3.65
CA SER A 143 4.80 10.49 4.24
C SER A 143 5.38 9.35 3.39
N PRO A 144 6.72 9.25 3.27
CA PRO A 144 7.38 8.07 2.72
C PRO A 144 7.01 6.79 3.46
N ILE A 145 6.90 5.69 2.72
CA ILE A 145 6.63 4.35 3.22
C ILE A 145 7.78 3.44 2.80
N ILE A 146 8.40 2.83 3.80
CA ILE A 146 9.40 1.78 3.62
C ILE A 146 8.71 0.44 3.86
N LEU A 147 8.83 -0.46 2.88
CA LEU A 147 8.43 -1.85 2.96
C LEU A 147 9.55 -2.60 3.68
N ASN A 148 9.40 -2.84 4.98
CA ASN A 148 10.40 -3.51 5.83
C ASN A 148 9.94 -4.87 6.32
N SER A 149 9.31 -5.60 5.42
CA SER A 149 8.89 -6.96 5.66
C SER A 149 9.89 -7.92 5.03
N ALA A 150 10.39 -8.87 5.82
CA ALA A 150 10.95 -10.10 5.25
C ALA A 150 9.85 -10.95 4.60
N ALA A 151 8.58 -10.76 4.99
CA ALA A 151 7.45 -11.37 4.30
C ALA A 151 7.30 -10.74 2.91
N THR A 152 7.17 -11.60 1.91
CA THR A 152 7.22 -11.27 0.49
C THR A 152 6.09 -10.37 0.01
N VAL A 153 5.12 -9.99 0.86
CA VAL A 153 3.93 -9.25 0.46
C VAL A 153 3.55 -8.19 1.49
N ILE A 154 3.41 -6.94 1.05
CA ILE A 154 2.74 -5.86 1.80
C ILE A 154 1.49 -5.46 1.02
N ALA A 155 0.34 -5.52 1.69
CA ALA A 155 -0.95 -5.21 1.09
C ALA A 155 -1.33 -3.75 1.30
N ILE A 156 -1.74 -3.05 0.25
CA ILE A 156 -2.52 -1.81 0.31
C ILE A 156 -3.92 -2.19 -0.17
N ALA A 157 -4.86 -2.31 0.76
CA ALA A 157 -6.21 -2.76 0.46
C ALA A 157 -7.24 -1.70 0.81
N ASN A 158 -7.93 -1.18 -0.20
CA ASN A 158 -9.15 -0.40 0.01
C ASN A 158 -10.34 -1.37 0.07
N ARG A 159 -11.11 -1.31 1.16
CA ARG A 159 -12.26 -2.18 1.38
C ARG A 159 -13.60 -1.47 1.25
N GLY A 160 -13.60 -0.14 1.12
CA GLY A 160 -14.80 0.68 0.97
C GLY A 160 -14.85 1.37 -0.38
N ASN A 161 -16.02 1.88 -0.79
CA ASN A 161 -16.27 2.44 -2.12
C ASN A 161 -15.60 3.81 -2.41
N GLN A 162 -14.51 4.11 -1.70
CA GLN A 162 -13.95 5.46 -1.60
C GLN A 162 -12.65 5.59 -2.39
N THR A 163 -12.12 6.82 -2.46
CA THR A 163 -10.81 7.10 -3.07
C THR A 163 -9.74 7.23 -2.00
N VAL A 164 -8.67 6.44 -2.14
CA VAL A 164 -7.44 6.53 -1.35
C VAL A 164 -6.35 7.13 -2.23
N THR A 165 -5.68 8.18 -1.75
CA THR A 165 -4.61 8.85 -2.51
C THR A 165 -3.29 8.79 -1.73
N PHE A 166 -2.22 8.43 -2.43
CA PHE A 166 -0.86 8.64 -1.96
C PHE A 166 -0.34 9.85 -2.72
N GLY A 167 -0.03 10.92 -2.01
CA GLY A 167 0.36 12.19 -2.59
C GLY A 167 1.69 12.11 -3.34
N ALA A 168 2.03 13.16 -4.08
CA ALA A 168 3.24 13.20 -4.91
C ALA A 168 4.55 13.05 -4.11
N THR A 169 4.53 13.40 -2.82
CA THR A 169 5.68 13.25 -1.92
C THR A 169 5.73 11.88 -1.25
N GLY A 170 4.61 11.13 -1.26
CA GLY A 170 4.60 9.76 -0.77
C GLY A 170 5.49 8.91 -1.67
N THR A 171 6.49 8.25 -1.12
CA THR A 171 7.28 7.24 -1.85
C THR A 171 7.01 5.89 -1.23
N ILE A 172 6.99 4.83 -2.02
CA ILE A 172 6.90 3.45 -1.53
C ILE A 172 8.19 2.75 -1.96
N THR A 173 9.05 2.44 -0.99
CA THR A 173 10.40 1.90 -1.26
C THR A 173 10.56 0.54 -0.58
N GLY A 174 11.15 -0.43 -1.27
CA GLY A 174 11.58 -1.69 -0.66
C GLY A 174 12.65 -1.49 0.43
N SER A 175 12.75 -2.38 1.42
CA SER A 175 13.96 -2.43 2.28
C SER A 175 14.82 -3.69 2.06
N ALA A 176 14.26 -4.74 1.45
CA ALA A 176 14.95 -6.01 1.27
C ALA A 176 16.32 -5.83 0.59
N THR A 177 17.29 -6.57 1.12
CA THR A 177 18.66 -6.65 0.61
C THR A 177 18.76 -7.56 -0.62
N SER A 178 17.81 -8.48 -0.79
CA SER A 178 17.76 -9.42 -1.90
C SER A 178 16.33 -9.91 -2.15
N GLY A 179 16.11 -10.59 -3.27
CA GLY A 179 14.80 -11.13 -3.63
C GLY A 179 13.80 -10.08 -4.13
N ILE A 180 12.52 -10.43 -4.08
CA ILE A 180 11.41 -9.59 -4.52
C ILE A 180 10.49 -9.37 -3.32
N GLN A 181 10.27 -8.11 -2.98
CA GLN A 181 9.16 -7.69 -2.12
C GLN A 181 7.98 -7.34 -3.01
N THR A 182 6.82 -7.89 -2.71
CA THR A 182 5.60 -7.65 -3.49
C THR A 182 4.76 -6.59 -2.80
N LEU A 183 4.54 -5.47 -3.46
CA LEU A 183 3.45 -4.56 -3.15
C LEU A 183 2.17 -5.14 -3.74
N ALA A 184 1.32 -5.71 -2.89
CA ALA A 184 -0.01 -6.16 -3.27
C ALA A 184 -0.98 -5.00 -3.17
N ILE A 185 -1.59 -4.63 -4.29
CA ILE A 185 -2.57 -3.57 -4.39
C ILE A 185 -3.93 -4.22 -4.59
N GLY A 186 -4.81 -4.07 -3.60
CA GLY A 186 -6.15 -4.63 -3.61
C GLY A 186 -7.22 -3.56 -3.47
N ASN A 187 -8.33 -3.73 -4.18
CA ASN A 187 -9.53 -2.95 -3.93
C ASN A 187 -10.78 -3.82 -4.11
N SER A 188 -11.65 -3.81 -3.10
CA SER A 188 -12.98 -4.40 -3.22
C SER A 188 -13.91 -3.49 -4.04
N THR A 189 -13.90 -2.17 -3.81
CA THR A 189 -14.77 -1.18 -4.47
C THR A 189 -14.10 0.22 -4.44
N GLY A 190 -14.20 1.06 -5.46
CA GLY A 190 -13.64 2.43 -5.45
C GLY A 190 -12.28 2.60 -6.16
N SER A 191 -11.50 3.62 -5.80
CA SER A 191 -10.25 3.98 -6.50
C SER A 191 -9.04 4.07 -5.56
N LEU A 192 -7.87 3.68 -6.06
CA LEU A 192 -6.59 3.89 -5.42
C LEU A 192 -5.65 4.63 -6.38
N ASN A 193 -5.27 5.84 -6.00
CA ASN A 193 -4.37 6.71 -6.73
C ASN A 193 -3.02 6.72 -6.06
N LEU A 194 -2.04 6.06 -6.67
CA LEU A 194 -0.64 6.09 -6.23
C LEU A 194 0.08 7.18 -7.02
N ASN A 195 -0.08 8.43 -6.59
CA ASN A 195 0.65 9.56 -7.19
C ASN A 195 2.09 9.66 -6.68
N GLY A 196 2.48 8.78 -5.77
CA GLY A 196 3.83 8.60 -5.29
C GLY A 196 4.74 7.81 -6.23
N ILE A 197 6.04 7.80 -5.93
CA ILE A 197 7.02 6.95 -6.62
C ILE A 197 7.11 5.60 -5.92
N ILE A 198 6.89 4.51 -6.66
CA ILE A 198 7.26 3.16 -6.23
C ILE A 198 8.67 2.87 -6.75
N SER A 199 9.59 2.53 -5.84
CA SER A 199 10.99 2.25 -6.15
C SER A 199 11.48 0.95 -5.51
N ASP A 200 12.50 0.35 -6.13
CA ASP A 200 13.23 -0.78 -5.54
C ASP A 200 13.87 -0.42 -4.21
N GLY A 201 14.29 -1.45 -3.47
CA GLY A 201 14.92 -1.22 -2.19
C GLY A 201 16.32 -0.64 -2.30
N VAL A 202 16.61 0.29 -1.39
CA VAL A 202 17.93 0.94 -1.28
C VAL A 202 19.07 -0.05 -1.04
N ALA A 203 18.75 -1.26 -0.55
CA ALA A 203 19.69 -2.32 -0.28
C ALA A 203 19.82 -3.35 -1.43
N GLY A 204 19.21 -3.11 -2.59
CA GLY A 204 19.37 -3.93 -3.80
C GLY A 204 18.27 -4.98 -4.05
N GLY A 205 17.34 -5.19 -3.12
CA GLY A 205 16.14 -5.99 -3.36
C GLY A 205 15.16 -5.29 -4.29
N LYS A 206 14.39 -6.07 -5.05
CA LYS A 206 13.43 -5.54 -6.02
C LYS A 206 12.06 -5.37 -5.40
N VAL A 207 11.28 -4.41 -5.90
CA VAL A 207 9.85 -4.31 -5.62
C VAL A 207 9.06 -4.81 -6.83
N GLY A 208 8.27 -5.85 -6.62
CA GLY A 208 7.22 -6.28 -7.55
C GLY A 208 5.89 -5.65 -7.18
N VAL A 209 5.01 -5.46 -8.15
CA VAL A 209 3.65 -4.93 -7.94
C VAL A 209 2.66 -5.99 -8.36
N SER A 210 1.78 -6.41 -7.46
CA SER A 210 0.68 -7.32 -7.79
C SER A 210 -0.65 -6.65 -7.56
N VAL A 211 -1.51 -6.61 -8.57
CA VAL A 211 -2.80 -5.93 -8.55
C VAL A 211 -3.94 -6.96 -8.50
N PHE A 212 -4.79 -6.83 -7.48
CA PHE A 212 -5.91 -7.71 -7.21
C PHE A 212 -7.20 -6.89 -7.18
N GLY A 213 -8.03 -6.98 -8.22
CA GLY A 213 -9.43 -6.58 -8.13
C GLY A 213 -10.26 -7.60 -7.34
N ALA A 214 -11.42 -7.16 -6.84
CA ALA A 214 -12.43 -8.06 -6.28
C ALA A 214 -12.83 -9.17 -7.26
N ALA A 215 -12.80 -10.41 -6.80
CA ALA A 215 -13.37 -11.53 -7.55
C ALA A 215 -14.87 -11.28 -7.76
N GLY A 216 -15.33 -11.39 -9.01
CA GLY A 216 -16.76 -11.28 -9.36
C GLY A 216 -17.27 -9.87 -9.69
N ILE A 217 -16.44 -8.82 -9.61
CA ILE A 217 -16.83 -7.50 -10.11
C ILE A 217 -16.63 -7.47 -11.63
N ALA A 218 -17.71 -7.13 -12.35
CA ALA A 218 -17.71 -7.02 -13.80
C ALA A 218 -16.55 -6.14 -14.29
N ASN A 219 -15.87 -6.64 -15.32
CA ASN A 219 -14.68 -6.04 -15.92
C ASN A 219 -14.77 -4.51 -16.07
N GLY A 220 -13.84 -3.78 -15.43
CA GLY A 220 -13.66 -2.34 -15.66
C GLY A 220 -14.02 -1.39 -14.52
N ALA A 221 -14.48 -1.87 -13.36
CA ALA A 221 -14.77 -0.96 -12.24
C ALA A 221 -13.53 -0.54 -11.44
N ASN A 222 -12.51 -1.41 -11.34
CA ASN A 222 -11.33 -1.17 -10.50
C ASN A 222 -10.11 -0.82 -11.36
N PHE A 223 -9.82 0.48 -11.47
CA PHE A 223 -8.60 1.00 -12.05
C PHE A 223 -7.68 1.53 -10.95
N TYR A 224 -6.42 1.12 -11.02
CA TYR A 224 -5.35 1.62 -10.16
C TYR A 224 -4.48 2.55 -10.99
N THR A 225 -4.29 3.77 -10.52
CA THR A 225 -3.49 4.76 -11.26
C THR A 225 -2.14 4.94 -10.59
N LEU A 226 -1.07 4.72 -11.35
CA LEU A 226 0.29 5.13 -10.97
C LEU A 226 0.58 6.49 -11.61
N GLY A 227 0.50 7.53 -10.78
CA GLY A 227 0.56 8.94 -11.17
C GLY A 227 1.97 9.49 -11.38
N ALA A 228 2.91 9.13 -10.50
CA ALA A 228 4.32 9.56 -10.57
C ALA A 228 5.25 8.50 -11.17
N ALA A 229 6.50 8.89 -11.44
CA ALA A 229 7.41 8.15 -12.31
C ALA A 229 8.02 7.02 -11.49
N ASN A 230 7.50 5.82 -11.69
CA ASN A 230 7.91 4.65 -10.92
C ASN A 230 9.20 4.07 -11.46
N THR A 231 10.05 3.59 -10.55
CA THR A 231 11.40 3.07 -10.85
C THR A 231 11.62 1.63 -10.37
N TYR A 232 10.59 0.95 -9.85
CA TYR A 232 10.69 -0.45 -9.46
C TYR A 232 11.05 -1.37 -10.63
N THR A 233 11.84 -2.41 -10.36
CA THR A 233 12.32 -3.36 -11.39
C THR A 233 11.82 -4.79 -11.19
N GLY A 234 11.06 -5.06 -10.13
CA GLY A 234 10.38 -6.34 -9.93
C GLY A 234 9.21 -6.56 -10.89
N PRO A 235 8.60 -7.76 -10.85
CA PRO A 235 7.50 -8.13 -11.74
C PRO A 235 6.23 -7.32 -11.48
N THR A 236 5.41 -7.14 -12.52
CA THR A 236 4.07 -6.57 -12.40
C THR A 236 3.04 -7.64 -12.73
N ASN A 237 2.29 -8.11 -11.73
CA ASN A 237 1.23 -9.10 -11.91
C ASN A 237 -0.13 -8.41 -11.83
N ILE A 238 -0.99 -8.58 -12.84
CA ILE A 238 -2.36 -8.07 -12.82
C ILE A 238 -3.29 -9.29 -12.87
N VAL A 239 -3.91 -9.58 -11.73
CA VAL A 239 -4.78 -10.76 -11.58
C VAL A 239 -6.23 -10.41 -11.93
N TYR A 240 -6.73 -9.27 -11.44
CA TYR A 240 -8.05 -8.72 -11.77
C TYR A 240 -7.99 -7.18 -11.81
N GLY A 241 -8.78 -6.54 -12.67
CA GLY A 241 -8.84 -5.08 -12.81
C GLY A 241 -7.88 -4.50 -13.86
N GLY A 242 -7.58 -3.20 -13.74
CA GLY A 242 -6.67 -2.49 -14.66
C GLY A 242 -5.63 -1.65 -13.92
N LEU A 243 -4.38 -1.69 -14.38
CA LEU A 243 -3.32 -0.78 -13.93
C LEU A 243 -3.09 0.28 -15.02
N VAL A 244 -3.37 1.53 -14.69
CA VAL A 244 -3.12 2.70 -15.54
C VAL A 244 -1.81 3.34 -15.08
N ILE A 245 -0.89 3.53 -16.02
CA ILE A 245 0.37 4.23 -15.76
C ILE A 245 0.29 5.52 -16.55
N SER A 246 0.03 6.63 -15.86
CA SER A 246 -0.33 7.90 -16.51
C SER A 246 0.89 8.71 -16.95
N ASN A 247 2.11 8.24 -16.71
CA ASN A 247 3.32 9.01 -16.97
C ASN A 247 4.48 8.16 -17.51
N ALA A 248 5.65 8.81 -17.69
CA ALA A 248 6.89 8.18 -18.18
C ALA A 248 7.56 7.26 -17.14
N SER A 249 6.82 6.34 -16.53
CA SER A 249 7.42 5.27 -15.72
C SER A 249 8.29 4.39 -16.62
N THR A 250 9.54 4.18 -16.23
CA THR A 250 10.48 3.31 -16.94
C THR A 250 10.46 1.92 -16.32
N PHE A 251 9.76 0.99 -16.96
CA PHE A 251 9.84 -0.42 -16.58
C PHE A 251 11.12 -1.01 -17.16
N ALA A 252 12.11 -1.27 -16.31
CA ALA A 252 13.36 -1.89 -16.74
C ALA A 252 13.14 -3.30 -17.34
N ASN A 253 12.03 -3.95 -17.01
CA ASN A 253 11.66 -5.26 -17.53
C ASN A 253 10.19 -5.30 -17.98
N THR A 254 9.93 -4.85 -19.20
CA THR A 254 8.58 -4.92 -19.80
C THR A 254 8.10 -6.35 -20.06
N SER A 255 9.01 -7.34 -20.06
CA SER A 255 8.71 -8.76 -20.19
C SER A 255 8.11 -9.38 -18.92
N ALA A 256 8.13 -8.67 -17.79
CA ALA A 256 7.63 -9.14 -16.50
C ALA A 256 6.19 -8.70 -16.17
N ILE A 257 5.45 -8.21 -17.17
CA ILE A 257 4.03 -7.86 -17.00
C ILE A 257 3.18 -9.08 -17.34
N SER A 258 2.68 -9.77 -16.32
CA SER A 258 1.72 -10.86 -16.48
C SER A 258 0.31 -10.30 -16.32
N ALA A 259 -0.47 -10.35 -17.40
CA ALA A 259 -1.85 -9.91 -17.46
C ALA A 259 -2.73 -11.15 -17.67
N SER A 260 -3.60 -11.47 -16.70
CA SER A 260 -4.63 -12.48 -16.90
C SER A 260 -5.74 -11.93 -17.82
N SER A 261 -6.64 -12.81 -18.28
CA SER A 261 -7.54 -12.71 -19.46
C SER A 261 -8.41 -11.44 -19.62
N LEU A 262 -8.40 -10.49 -18.68
CA LEU A 262 -9.25 -9.29 -18.68
C LEU A 262 -8.49 -7.99 -18.36
N SER A 263 -7.15 -8.02 -18.37
CA SER A 263 -6.31 -6.86 -18.00
C SER A 263 -6.04 -5.94 -19.19
N ARG A 264 -6.28 -4.64 -19.06
CA ARG A 264 -5.94 -3.62 -20.09
C ARG A 264 -4.75 -2.78 -19.63
N LYS A 265 -3.62 -2.89 -20.36
CA LYS A 265 -2.49 -1.96 -20.21
C LYS A 265 -2.76 -0.70 -21.03
N VAL A 266 -3.01 0.42 -20.38
CA VAL A 266 -3.04 1.74 -21.03
C VAL A 266 -1.73 2.44 -20.73
N VAL A 267 -0.76 2.34 -21.65
CA VAL A 267 0.41 3.21 -21.63
C VAL A 267 0.06 4.44 -22.44
N ASN A 268 -0.11 5.58 -21.78
CA ASN A 268 -0.17 6.84 -22.50
C ASN A 268 1.21 7.09 -23.13
N ARG A 269 1.34 6.86 -24.44
CA ARG A 269 2.56 7.24 -25.15
C ARG A 269 2.68 8.77 -25.06
N PRO A 270 3.85 9.33 -24.66
CA PRO A 270 4.06 10.76 -24.74
C PRO A 270 3.81 11.21 -26.18
N THR A 271 3.00 12.25 -26.36
CA THR A 271 2.51 12.83 -27.63
C THR A 271 3.60 13.46 -28.51
N LYS A 272 4.84 12.95 -28.48
CA LYS A 272 5.91 13.32 -29.41
C LYS A 272 6.19 12.17 -30.37
N LEU A 273 5.31 11.95 -31.34
CA LEU A 273 5.72 11.55 -32.70
C LEU A 273 4.59 11.75 -33.74
N ILE A 274 3.99 12.95 -33.80
CA ILE A 274 3.39 13.42 -35.07
C ILE A 274 4.48 14.18 -35.83
N GLY A 275 5.58 13.49 -36.10
CA GLY A 275 6.62 13.92 -37.03
C GLY A 275 6.25 13.42 -38.41
N ARG A 276 5.50 14.24 -39.18
CA ARG A 276 5.35 14.19 -40.64
C ARG A 276 5.34 12.79 -41.27
N LEU A 277 4.16 12.16 -41.33
CA LEU A 277 3.82 11.34 -42.50
C LEU A 277 3.68 12.30 -43.69
N ARG A 278 4.79 12.58 -44.40
CA ARG A 278 4.70 13.12 -45.76
C ARG A 278 4.06 12.04 -46.61
N HIS A 279 2.76 12.15 -46.85
CA HIS A 279 2.08 11.43 -47.92
C HIS A 279 2.79 11.77 -49.24
N SER A 280 3.60 10.83 -49.74
CA SER A 280 3.87 10.76 -51.16
C SER A 280 2.62 10.17 -51.79
N ALA A 281 1.77 11.04 -52.34
CA ALA A 281 0.63 10.65 -53.14
C ALA A 281 1.14 9.97 -54.41
N LYS A 282 1.27 8.64 -54.38
CA LYS A 282 1.30 7.82 -55.60
C LYS A 282 -0.14 7.41 -55.90
N ALA A 283 -0.65 7.98 -56.97
CA ALA A 283 -1.99 7.78 -57.51
C ALA A 283 -2.35 6.29 -57.63
N TRP A 284 -3.47 5.90 -57.03
CA TRP A 284 -4.26 4.75 -57.45
C TRP A 284 -5.59 5.29 -57.98
N LEU A 285 -5.67 5.36 -59.31
CA LEU A 285 -6.87 5.70 -60.06
C LEU A 285 -7.81 4.48 -59.99
N ILE A 286 -8.74 4.47 -59.05
CA ILE A 286 -9.81 3.47 -58.99
C ILE A 286 -10.92 3.93 -59.95
N HIS A 287 -11.10 3.19 -61.04
CA HIS A 287 -12.24 3.29 -61.95
C HIS A 287 -13.52 2.85 -61.22
N CYS A 288 -14.36 3.81 -60.81
CA CYS A 288 -15.75 3.53 -60.43
C CYS A 288 -16.61 3.40 -61.69
N GLN A 289 -17.12 2.19 -61.94
CA GLN A 289 -18.24 1.96 -62.87
C GLN A 289 -19.56 2.36 -62.18
N PRO A 290 -20.49 3.07 -62.85
CA PRO A 290 -21.76 3.44 -62.26
C PRO A 290 -22.74 2.25 -62.20
N TRP A 291 -23.22 1.96 -61.00
CA TRP A 291 -24.26 0.98 -60.70
C TRP A 291 -25.62 1.47 -61.20
N ARG A 292 -26.19 0.78 -62.20
CA ARG A 292 -27.55 1.01 -62.71
C ARG A 292 -28.56 0.12 -61.98
N GLY A 293 -29.59 0.77 -61.41
CA GLY A 293 -31.00 0.38 -61.52
C GLY A 293 -31.49 -0.81 -60.70
N ALA A 294 -32.29 -0.51 -59.66
CA ALA A 294 -33.37 -1.39 -59.22
C ALA A 294 -34.63 -0.57 -58.97
N THR A 295 -35.64 -0.85 -59.79
CA THR A 295 -36.99 -0.27 -59.86
C THR A 295 -37.84 -0.55 -58.63
N SER A 296 -38.56 0.46 -58.14
CA SER A 296 -39.59 0.34 -57.11
C SER A 296 -40.87 -0.32 -57.66
N LYS A 297 -41.36 -1.37 -56.99
CA LYS A 297 -42.70 -1.94 -57.21
C LYS A 297 -43.69 -1.29 -56.25
N SER A 298 -44.70 -0.64 -56.84
CA SER A 298 -45.88 -0.07 -56.19
C SER A 298 -46.79 -1.18 -55.65
N LEU A 299 -47.13 -1.12 -54.36
CA LEU A 299 -48.16 -1.93 -53.71
C LEU A 299 -49.51 -1.21 -53.82
N LYS A 300 -50.51 -1.88 -54.41
CA LYS A 300 -51.92 -1.48 -54.37
C LYS A 300 -52.55 -1.88 -53.02
N PRO A 301 -53.45 -1.07 -52.45
CA PRO A 301 -54.26 -1.46 -51.30
C PRO A 301 -55.49 -2.28 -51.75
N MET A 302 -55.77 -3.39 -51.06
CA MET A 302 -57.05 -4.09 -51.09
C MET A 302 -57.99 -3.48 -50.05
N ARG A 303 -59.20 -3.11 -50.48
CA ARG A 303 -60.42 -3.10 -49.66
C ARG A 303 -61.26 -4.29 -50.09
#